data_AF-A0A8T3LQA6-F1
#
_entry.id   AF-A0A8T3LQA6-F1
#
_cell.length_a   1.000
_cell.length_b   1.000
_cell.length_c   1.000
_cell.angle_alpha   90.00
_cell.angle_beta   90.00
_cell.angle_gamma   90.00
#
_symmetry.space_group_name_H-M   'P 1'
#
loop_
_entity.id
_entity.type
_entity.pdbx_description
1 polymer ?
#
loop_
_entity_poly.entity_id
_entity_poly.type
_entity_poly.pdbx_seq_one_letter_code
_entity_poly.pdbx_strand_id
1 'polypeptide(L)'
;MGAGRRAAPGDPRRAAAGDADRTRGGGPGAPAPGRSARRYDADRELRRSPGSGPPAPCLATCRGGSARRRHRADHPRAASGPGCRPGTRSRPRRRRRVTIPGPVPSVDVAEAARRVAADATTGPLLIDVREDYEFRALRVPGAVLLPMSTLSERYETLPRDRPLLVMCAAGRRSLVVAEFLGRHGFGDVTNVDGGIDAWKRAGLPVSEALPGPDEGRLPGS
;
A
#
# COMPACT_ATOMS: atom_id res chain seq x y z
N MET A 1 -49.05 -26.37 -50.66
CA MET A 1 -50.05 -25.32 -50.34
C MET A 1 -50.11 -25.25 -48.82
N GLY A 2 -49.87 -24.18 -48.07
CA GLY A 2 -49.38 -22.82 -48.31
C GLY A 2 -48.79 -22.34 -46.98
N ALA A 3 -47.78 -21.47 -47.04
CA ALA A 3 -47.04 -20.96 -45.90
C ALA A 3 -47.87 -19.98 -45.05
N GLY A 4 -47.89 -20.17 -43.73
CA GLY A 4 -48.46 -19.23 -42.74
C GLY A 4 -47.35 -18.48 -42.00
N ARG A 5 -47.39 -17.16 -42.03
CA ARG A 5 -46.28 -16.23 -41.78
C ARG A 5 -45.91 -16.03 -40.30
N ARG A 6 -44.65 -15.60 -40.12
CA ARG A 6 -43.92 -15.23 -38.90
C ARG A 6 -44.58 -14.08 -38.14
N ALA A 7 -44.55 -14.12 -36.81
CA ALA A 7 -44.73 -12.96 -35.96
C ALA A 7 -43.36 -12.30 -35.70
N ALA A 8 -43.24 -11.00 -36.00
CA ALA A 8 -42.09 -10.17 -35.67
C ALA A 8 -42.33 -9.44 -34.32
N PRO A 9 -41.26 -9.09 -33.58
CA PRO A 9 -41.36 -8.43 -32.28
C PRO A 9 -41.72 -6.95 -32.40
N GLY A 10 -42.55 -6.45 -31.46
CA GLY A 10 -42.90 -5.05 -31.34
C GLY A 10 -42.02 -4.31 -30.33
N ASP A 11 -41.31 -3.29 -30.80
CA ASP A 11 -40.93 -2.08 -30.07
C ASP A 11 -40.97 -0.95 -31.11
N PRO A 12 -41.69 0.17 -30.88
CA PRO A 12 -41.02 1.36 -30.35
C PRO A 12 -41.92 2.33 -29.54
N ARG A 13 -41.37 2.89 -28.46
CA ARG A 13 -41.44 4.33 -28.11
C ARG A 13 -42.80 5.05 -28.27
N ARG A 14 -43.61 5.13 -27.19
CA ARG A 14 -44.57 6.24 -26.99
C ARG A 14 -45.14 6.27 -25.56
N ALA A 15 -44.59 7.14 -24.70
CA ALA A 15 -45.34 7.81 -23.63
C ALA A 15 -44.53 9.02 -23.11
N ALA A 16 -44.92 10.20 -23.59
CA ALA A 16 -44.55 11.51 -23.10
C ALA A 16 -45.19 11.72 -21.70
N ALA A 17 -44.46 12.28 -20.73
CA ALA A 17 -44.46 13.71 -20.35
C ALA A 17 -45.53 14.09 -19.31
N GLY A 18 -45.06 14.77 -18.25
CA GLY A 18 -45.84 15.66 -17.40
C GLY A 18 -46.27 15.07 -16.06
N ASP A 19 -45.58 15.42 -14.98
CA ASP A 19 -46.23 16.30 -14.01
C ASP A 19 -45.18 17.05 -13.17
N ALA A 20 -45.36 18.36 -13.10
CA ALA A 20 -44.53 19.29 -12.37
C ALA A 20 -45.42 19.88 -11.29
N ASP A 21 -45.24 19.45 -10.04
CA ASP A 21 -45.77 20.20 -8.90
C ASP A 21 -44.64 20.80 -8.08
N ARG A 22 -44.84 22.09 -7.84
CA ARG A 22 -43.93 23.09 -7.36
C ARG A 22 -44.58 23.62 -6.09
N THR A 23 -44.12 23.18 -4.92
CA THR A 23 -44.41 23.89 -3.67
C THR A 23 -43.14 24.26 -2.94
N ARG A 24 -43.06 25.58 -2.72
CA ARG A 24 -42.04 26.36 -2.02
C ARG A 24 -42.04 26.05 -0.52
N GLY A 25 -40.88 26.21 0.11
CA GLY A 25 -40.83 26.82 1.45
C GLY A 25 -39.75 26.29 2.38
N GLY A 26 -38.74 27.11 2.67
CA GLY A 26 -38.10 27.12 4.00
C GLY A 26 -36.63 26.68 4.09
N GLY A 27 -35.70 27.55 3.69
CA GLY A 27 -34.48 27.77 4.50
C GLY A 27 -34.79 28.76 5.65
N PRO A 28 -33.91 28.99 6.65
CA PRO A 28 -32.45 28.88 6.58
C PRO A 28 -31.80 28.14 7.77
N GLY A 29 -30.50 27.81 7.66
CA GLY A 29 -29.74 27.36 8.83
C GLY A 29 -28.40 26.72 8.52
N ALA A 30 -27.52 27.44 7.82
CA ALA A 30 -26.10 27.08 7.79
C ALA A 30 -25.44 27.48 9.12
N PRO A 31 -24.83 26.55 9.89
CA PRO A 31 -23.80 26.95 10.83
C PRO A 31 -22.48 27.14 10.08
N ALA A 32 -21.91 28.34 10.25
CA ALA A 32 -20.59 28.72 9.76
C ALA A 32 -19.48 27.77 10.26
N PRO A 33 -18.34 27.68 9.54
CA PRO A 33 -17.18 26.95 10.01
C PRO A 33 -16.56 27.63 11.25
N GLY A 34 -16.72 27.00 12.40
CA GLY A 34 -16.04 27.35 13.64
C GLY A 34 -14.53 27.19 13.49
N ARG A 35 -13.86 28.33 13.31
CA ARG A 35 -12.41 28.50 13.44
C ARG A 35 -11.94 28.04 14.82
N SER A 36 -10.98 27.12 14.85
CA SER A 36 -9.81 27.27 15.73
C SER A 36 -8.66 26.44 15.20
N ALA A 37 -7.83 27.07 14.37
CA ALA A 37 -6.47 26.64 14.16
C ALA A 37 -5.74 26.68 15.51
N ARG A 38 -5.45 25.52 16.10
CA ARG A 38 -4.40 25.45 17.12
C ARG A 38 -3.07 25.40 16.37
N ARG A 39 -2.54 26.60 16.10
CA ARG A 39 -1.12 26.80 15.88
C ARG A 39 -0.41 26.38 17.17
N TYR A 40 0.41 25.33 17.11
CA TYR A 40 1.47 25.15 18.09
C TYR A 40 2.55 26.17 17.75
N ASP A 41 2.44 27.37 18.32
CA ASP A 41 3.56 28.28 18.48
C ASP A 41 4.35 27.83 19.71
N ALA A 42 5.50 27.18 19.48
CA ALA A 42 6.49 26.90 20.51
C ALA A 42 7.84 27.49 20.09
N ASP A 43 7.82 28.76 19.70
CA ASP A 43 8.99 29.64 19.76
C ASP A 43 8.79 30.64 20.91
N ARG A 44 9.41 30.33 22.04
CA ARG A 44 9.80 31.33 23.04
C ARG A 44 11.12 30.91 23.69
N GLU A 45 12.18 31.14 22.93
CA GLU A 45 13.29 32.03 23.27
C GLU A 45 13.75 32.16 24.74
N LEU A 46 15.09 32.05 24.86
CA LEU A 46 16.02 32.65 25.84
C LEU A 46 16.20 31.84 27.13
N ARG A 47 17.41 31.32 27.41
CA ARG A 47 18.63 32.11 27.60
C ARG A 47 19.90 31.41 27.13
N ARG A 48 20.74 32.21 26.46
CA ARG A 48 22.15 32.02 26.15
C ARG A 48 23.00 31.79 27.41
N SER A 49 24.06 31.00 27.27
CA SER A 49 25.42 31.43 27.63
C SER A 49 26.48 30.60 26.86
N PRO A 50 27.69 31.16 26.65
CA PRO A 50 28.51 30.91 25.47
C PRO A 50 29.72 30.00 25.74
N GLY A 51 30.30 29.49 24.65
CA GLY A 51 31.76 29.34 24.54
C GLY A 51 32.31 27.91 24.54
N SER A 52 32.67 27.42 23.35
CA SER A 52 34.05 26.99 23.00
C SER A 52 34.01 26.19 21.70
N GLY A 53 34.48 26.82 20.62
CA GLY A 53 34.65 26.16 19.32
C GLY A 53 35.85 25.22 19.30
N PRO A 54 35.94 24.35 18.29
CA PRO A 54 36.98 23.34 18.16
C PRO A 54 38.22 23.86 17.42
N PRO A 55 39.40 23.26 17.59
CA PRO A 55 40.43 23.29 16.56
C PRO A 55 40.42 22.02 15.68
N ALA A 56 40.70 22.28 14.41
CA ALA A 56 40.62 21.43 13.22
C ALA A 56 41.51 20.16 13.23
N PRO A 57 41.24 19.20 12.33
CA PRO A 57 42.18 18.12 12.01
C PRO A 57 43.39 18.67 11.24
N CYS A 58 44.58 18.36 11.75
CA CYS A 58 45.86 18.67 11.11
C CYS A 58 45.98 18.02 9.73
N LEU A 59 46.03 18.87 8.71
CA LEU A 59 46.54 18.56 7.39
C LEU A 59 48.04 18.25 7.50
N ALA A 60 48.41 16.97 7.36
CA ALA A 60 49.80 16.57 7.20
C ALA A 60 50.24 16.85 5.76
N THR A 61 51.15 17.81 5.69
CA THR A 61 51.86 18.32 4.52
C THR A 61 52.58 17.25 3.70
N CYS A 62 52.33 17.28 2.40
CA CYS A 62 53.25 16.86 1.36
C CYS A 62 54.60 17.58 1.50
N ARG A 63 55.71 16.83 1.59
CA ARG A 63 57.04 17.31 1.16
C ARG A 63 58.03 16.15 0.98
N GLY A 64 58.45 15.98 -0.27
CA GLY A 64 59.83 15.71 -0.68
C GLY A 64 60.39 14.30 -0.46
N GLY A 65 60.88 13.67 -1.52
CA GLY A 65 61.66 12.43 -1.35
C GLY A 65 61.97 11.65 -2.62
N SER A 66 62.57 12.31 -3.60
CA SER A 66 63.20 11.70 -4.76
C SER A 66 64.22 10.62 -4.38
N ALA A 67 64.03 9.37 -4.82
CA ALA A 67 65.14 8.43 -4.99
C ALA A 67 64.83 7.38 -6.06
N ARG A 68 65.70 7.40 -7.07
CA ARG A 68 65.71 6.55 -8.25
C ARG A 68 66.03 5.11 -7.86
N ARG A 69 65.32 4.13 -8.42
CA ARG A 69 65.92 2.84 -8.79
C ARG A 69 65.25 2.31 -10.05
N ARG A 70 65.97 2.41 -11.16
CA ARG A 70 65.69 1.69 -12.39
C ARG A 70 66.18 0.26 -12.18
N HIS A 71 65.26 -0.68 -12.02
CA HIS A 71 65.56 -2.07 -12.35
C HIS A 71 64.74 -2.41 -13.59
N ARG A 72 65.42 -2.33 -14.74
CA ARG A 72 65.01 -3.04 -15.95
C ARG A 72 65.08 -4.53 -15.60
N ALA A 73 63.93 -5.15 -15.43
CA ALA A 73 63.83 -6.60 -15.55
C ALA A 73 63.50 -6.87 -17.02
N ASP A 74 64.46 -7.47 -17.72
CA ASP A 74 64.26 -8.11 -19.00
C ASP A 74 63.18 -9.20 -18.86
N HIS A 75 62.02 -8.96 -19.48
CA HIS A 75 61.04 -10.01 -19.69
C HIS A 75 61.18 -10.55 -21.11
N PRO A 76 61.44 -11.86 -21.30
CA PRO A 76 61.43 -12.45 -22.62
C PRO A 76 60.01 -12.42 -23.20
N ARG A 77 59.91 -12.01 -24.47
CA ARG A 77 58.70 -12.13 -25.30
C ARG A 77 58.32 -13.61 -25.42
N ALA A 78 57.35 -14.06 -24.63
CA ALA A 78 56.70 -15.34 -24.84
C ALA A 78 55.62 -15.21 -25.93
N ALA A 79 55.69 -16.13 -26.88
CA ALA A 79 54.97 -16.18 -28.14
C ALA A 79 53.45 -16.29 -27.98
N SER A 80 52.75 -15.69 -28.94
CA SER A 80 51.31 -15.77 -29.15
C SER A 80 50.92 -17.16 -29.69
N GLY A 81 50.34 -18.01 -28.85
CA GLY A 81 49.66 -19.24 -29.30
C GLY A 81 48.19 -18.97 -29.65
N PRO A 82 47.62 -19.59 -30.71
CA PRO A 82 46.22 -19.46 -31.05
C PRO A 82 45.40 -20.47 -30.23
N GLY A 83 44.54 -20.00 -29.31
CA GLY A 83 43.69 -20.94 -28.57
C GLY A 83 42.74 -20.38 -27.51
N CYS A 84 42.87 -19.13 -27.08
CA CYS A 84 41.93 -18.57 -26.09
C CYS A 84 40.70 -17.97 -26.78
N ARG A 85 39.67 -18.80 -27.00
CA ARG A 85 38.30 -18.27 -27.14
C ARG A 85 37.97 -17.56 -25.82
N PRO A 86 37.60 -16.27 -25.81
CA PRO A 86 37.16 -15.62 -24.59
C PRO A 86 35.87 -16.30 -24.14
N GLY A 87 35.97 -17.12 -23.09
CA GLY A 87 34.80 -17.65 -22.40
C GLY A 87 33.87 -16.49 -22.10
N THR A 88 32.61 -16.61 -22.52
CA THR A 88 31.56 -15.66 -22.21
C THR A 88 31.58 -15.43 -20.71
N ARG A 89 32.16 -14.31 -20.27
CA ARG A 89 32.19 -13.98 -18.85
C ARG A 89 30.74 -13.90 -18.42
N SER A 90 30.28 -14.91 -17.70
CA SER A 90 28.95 -14.99 -17.12
C SER A 90 28.72 -13.65 -16.44
N ARG A 91 27.88 -12.80 -17.02
CA ARG A 91 27.58 -11.46 -16.48
C ARG A 91 27.25 -11.68 -15.00
N PRO A 92 27.96 -11.04 -14.06
CA PRO A 92 27.62 -11.19 -12.66
C PRO A 92 26.14 -10.81 -12.54
N ARG A 93 25.30 -11.76 -12.09
CA ARG A 93 23.87 -11.51 -11.90
C ARG A 93 23.80 -10.23 -11.07
N ARG A 94 23.23 -9.15 -11.64
CA ARG A 94 23.09 -7.87 -10.96
C ARG A 94 22.53 -8.21 -9.59
N ARG A 95 23.30 -7.99 -8.52
CA ARG A 95 22.82 -8.19 -7.16
C ARG A 95 21.53 -7.38 -7.08
N ARG A 96 20.38 -8.06 -6.98
CA ARG A 96 19.08 -7.40 -6.81
C ARG A 96 19.27 -6.48 -5.62
N ARG A 97 19.08 -5.18 -5.83
CA ARG A 97 19.17 -4.20 -4.76
C ARG A 97 18.10 -4.59 -3.75
N VAL A 98 18.52 -5.10 -2.59
CA VAL A 98 17.61 -5.34 -1.48
C VAL A 98 17.29 -3.96 -0.93
N THR A 99 16.15 -3.40 -1.31
CA THR A 99 15.64 -2.18 -0.68
C THR A 99 15.27 -2.57 0.74
N ILE A 100 15.97 -1.99 1.73
CA ILE A 100 15.55 -2.09 3.12
C ILE A 100 14.19 -1.39 3.21
N PRO A 101 13.11 -2.05 3.64
CA PRO A 101 11.81 -1.41 3.73
C PRO A 101 11.90 -0.21 4.67
N GLY A 102 11.48 0.96 4.19
CA GLY A 102 11.29 2.13 5.05
C GLY A 102 10.10 1.91 6.01
N PRO A 103 9.79 2.90 6.87
CA PRO A 103 8.59 2.83 7.69
C PRO A 103 7.35 2.59 6.81
N VAL A 104 6.48 1.69 7.26
CA VAL A 104 5.25 1.35 6.53
C VAL A 104 4.35 2.59 6.45
N PRO A 105 3.91 2.99 5.24
CA PRO A 105 2.96 4.08 5.11
C PRO A 105 1.59 3.66 5.66
N SER A 106 0.91 4.62 6.30
CA SER A 106 -0.48 4.46 6.72
C SER A 106 -1.38 5.46 6.00
N VAL A 107 -2.62 5.06 5.74
CA VAL A 107 -3.67 5.92 5.18
C VAL A 107 -4.96 5.80 5.98
N ASP A 108 -5.75 6.87 6.00
CA ASP A 108 -7.10 6.80 6.57
C ASP A 108 -8.07 5.98 5.70
N VAL A 109 -9.22 5.63 6.28
CA VAL A 109 -10.24 4.81 5.62
C VAL A 109 -10.87 5.46 4.39
N ALA A 110 -10.95 6.79 4.33
CA ALA A 110 -11.54 7.50 3.19
C ALA A 110 -10.60 7.45 1.98
N GLU A 111 -9.29 7.62 2.22
CA GLU A 111 -8.26 7.44 1.20
C GLU A 111 -8.17 5.98 0.76
N ALA A 112 -8.17 5.02 1.69
CA ALA A 112 -8.20 3.60 1.35
C ALA A 112 -9.40 3.27 0.44
N ALA A 113 -10.59 3.76 0.77
CA ALA A 113 -11.80 3.57 -0.05
C ALA A 113 -11.68 4.18 -1.44
N ARG A 114 -11.14 5.41 -1.56
CA ARG A 114 -10.89 6.04 -2.86
C ARG A 114 -9.96 5.19 -3.72
N ARG A 115 -8.87 4.68 -3.15
CA ARG A 115 -7.90 3.87 -3.90
C ARG A 115 -8.49 2.55 -4.36
N VAL A 116 -9.26 1.87 -3.50
CA VAL A 116 -9.94 0.61 -3.86
C VAL A 116 -11.00 0.84 -4.95
N ALA A 117 -11.73 1.96 -4.89
CA ALA A 117 -12.77 2.29 -5.87
C ALA A 117 -12.23 2.78 -7.23
N ALA A 118 -10.99 3.28 -7.28
CA ALA A 118 -10.42 3.87 -8.49
C ALA A 118 -10.23 2.86 -9.62
N ASP A 119 -9.73 1.66 -9.31
CA ASP A 119 -9.56 0.58 -10.30
C ASP A 119 -9.62 -0.79 -9.62
N ALA A 120 -10.62 -1.59 -9.94
CA ALA A 120 -10.78 -2.92 -9.37
C ALA A 120 -9.74 -3.94 -9.91
N THR A 121 -9.26 -3.74 -11.14
CA THR A 121 -8.34 -4.66 -11.83
C THR A 121 -6.88 -4.32 -11.52
N THR A 122 -6.50 -3.04 -11.56
CA THR A 122 -5.11 -2.59 -11.38
C THR A 122 -4.85 -1.84 -10.08
N GLY A 123 -5.90 -1.45 -9.34
CA GLY A 123 -5.77 -0.71 -8.09
C GLY A 123 -5.23 -1.58 -6.94
N PRO A 124 -5.11 -1.04 -5.73
CA PRO A 124 -4.64 -1.81 -4.58
C PRO A 124 -5.59 -2.97 -4.25
N LEU A 125 -5.01 -4.09 -3.83
CA LEU A 125 -5.77 -5.18 -3.24
C LEU A 125 -5.95 -4.93 -1.74
N LEU A 126 -7.19 -4.90 -1.28
CA LEU A 126 -7.51 -4.78 0.14
C LEU A 126 -7.44 -6.17 0.80
N ILE A 127 -6.55 -6.32 1.79
CA ILE A 127 -6.33 -7.53 2.57
C ILE A 127 -6.89 -7.30 3.98
N ASP A 128 -7.81 -8.16 4.39
CA ASP A 128 -8.32 -8.19 5.76
C ASP A 128 -7.57 -9.28 6.55
N VAL A 129 -6.89 -8.87 7.63
CA VAL A 129 -6.08 -9.77 8.47
C VAL A 129 -6.78 -10.26 9.72
N ARG A 130 -8.08 -9.99 9.85
CA ARG A 130 -8.91 -10.48 10.94
C ARG A 130 -9.21 -11.98 10.77
N GLU A 131 -9.78 -12.59 11.80
CA GLU A 131 -10.18 -14.00 11.74
C GLU A 131 -11.45 -14.19 10.91
N ASP A 132 -11.66 -15.43 10.42
CA ASP A 132 -12.79 -15.79 9.55
C ASP A 132 -14.15 -15.36 10.09
N TYR A 133 -14.40 -15.52 11.40
CA TYR A 133 -15.67 -15.15 12.02
C TYR A 133 -15.89 -13.62 11.99
N GLU A 134 -14.84 -12.82 12.21
CA GLU A 134 -14.89 -11.36 12.14
C GLU A 134 -15.19 -10.88 10.71
N PHE A 135 -14.60 -11.55 9.71
CA PHE A 135 -14.77 -11.24 8.29
C PHE A 135 -16.14 -11.65 7.76
N ARG A 136 -16.69 -12.77 8.22
CA ARG A 136 -18.04 -13.22 7.87
C ARG A 136 -19.09 -12.24 8.39
N ALA A 137 -18.98 -11.84 9.66
CA ALA A 137 -19.91 -10.90 10.28
C ALA A 137 -19.97 -9.55 9.55
N LEU A 138 -18.81 -9.00 9.17
CA LEU A 138 -18.71 -7.71 8.48
C LEU A 138 -17.41 -7.67 7.68
N ARG A 139 -17.49 -7.37 6.38
CA ARG A 139 -16.30 -7.19 5.51
C ARG A 139 -16.46 -6.04 4.54
N VAL A 140 -15.34 -5.57 4.00
CA VAL A 140 -15.35 -4.64 2.87
C VAL A 140 -15.57 -5.44 1.56
N PRO A 141 -16.47 -4.99 0.66
CA PRO A 141 -16.66 -5.65 -0.63
C PRO A 141 -15.34 -5.71 -1.42
N GLY A 142 -15.02 -6.89 -1.97
CA GLY A 142 -13.78 -7.10 -2.73
C GLY A 142 -12.51 -7.26 -1.88
N ALA A 143 -12.61 -7.19 -0.54
CA ALA A 143 -11.48 -7.52 0.33
C ALA A 143 -11.17 -9.03 0.29
N VAL A 144 -9.89 -9.36 0.35
CA VAL A 144 -9.39 -10.74 0.46
C VAL A 144 -9.03 -11.02 1.91
N LEU A 145 -9.56 -12.11 2.44
CA LEU A 145 -9.26 -12.56 3.79
C LEU A 145 -7.92 -13.29 3.84
N LEU A 146 -7.01 -12.82 4.70
CA LEU A 146 -5.77 -13.49 5.06
C LEU A 146 -5.63 -13.46 6.59
N PRO A 147 -6.24 -14.43 7.31
CA PRO A 147 -6.27 -14.41 8.76
C PRO A 147 -4.87 -14.40 9.35
N MET A 148 -4.68 -13.62 10.42
CA MET A 148 -3.38 -13.51 11.09
C MET A 148 -2.87 -14.87 11.55
N SER A 149 -3.77 -15.78 11.94
CA SER A 149 -3.50 -17.18 12.30
C SER A 149 -2.83 -17.99 11.18
N THR A 150 -3.10 -17.67 9.91
CA THR A 150 -2.56 -18.40 8.74
C THR A 150 -1.56 -17.57 7.91
N LEU A 151 -1.23 -16.37 8.38
CA LEU A 151 -0.40 -15.41 7.66
C LEU A 151 0.96 -16.00 7.25
N SER A 152 1.67 -16.63 8.18
CA SER A 152 3.01 -17.19 7.95
C SER A 152 3.05 -18.28 6.87
N GLU A 153 1.92 -18.97 6.65
CA GLU A 153 1.82 -20.05 5.68
C GLU A 153 1.33 -19.55 4.31
N ARG A 154 0.48 -18.52 4.30
CA ARG A 154 -0.27 -18.12 3.10
C ARG A 154 0.19 -16.80 2.48
N TYR A 155 1.04 -16.02 3.16
CA TYR A 155 1.47 -14.70 2.64
C TYR A 155 2.12 -14.76 1.25
N GLU A 156 2.75 -15.87 0.88
CA GLU A 156 3.38 -16.05 -0.43
C GLU A 156 2.39 -16.14 -1.60
N THR A 157 1.12 -16.42 -1.29
CA THR A 157 0.04 -16.46 -2.30
C THR A 157 -0.44 -15.08 -2.72
N LEU A 158 -0.03 -14.03 -2.01
CA LEU A 158 -0.41 -12.65 -2.32
C LEU A 158 0.30 -12.15 -3.59
N PRO A 159 -0.39 -11.33 -4.41
CA PRO A 159 0.22 -10.73 -5.59
C PRO A 159 1.33 -9.76 -5.18
N ARG A 160 2.44 -9.78 -5.92
CA ARG A 160 3.60 -8.88 -5.73
C ARG A 160 3.68 -7.77 -6.77
N ASP A 161 2.80 -7.81 -7.75
CA ASP A 161 2.72 -6.94 -8.92
C ASP A 161 1.73 -5.79 -8.76
N ARG A 162 0.95 -5.76 -7.67
CA ARG A 162 0.03 -4.66 -7.34
C ARG A 162 0.18 -4.19 -5.89
N PRO A 163 -0.22 -2.94 -5.57
CA PRO A 163 -0.19 -2.42 -4.21
C PRO A 163 -1.11 -3.20 -3.26
N LEU A 164 -0.73 -3.31 -1.99
CA LEU A 164 -1.53 -3.96 -0.95
C LEU A 164 -1.98 -2.94 0.09
N LEU A 165 -3.27 -2.94 0.40
CA LEU A 165 -3.83 -2.24 1.56
C LEU A 165 -4.17 -3.28 2.62
N VAL A 166 -3.64 -3.13 3.83
CA VAL A 166 -3.83 -4.10 4.92
C VAL A 166 -4.73 -3.50 5.99
N MET A 167 -5.78 -4.22 6.36
CA MET A 167 -6.81 -3.76 7.30
C MET A 167 -7.04 -4.80 8.40
N CYS A 168 -7.27 -4.32 9.63
CA CYS A 168 -7.79 -5.14 10.72
C CYS A 168 -8.97 -4.44 11.40
N ALA A 169 -9.29 -4.79 12.65
CA ALA A 169 -10.37 -4.13 13.41
C ALA A 169 -10.14 -2.61 13.57
N ALA A 170 -8.95 -2.23 14.06
CA ALA A 170 -8.64 -0.85 14.47
C ALA A 170 -7.31 -0.29 13.91
N GLY A 171 -6.60 -1.02 13.04
CA GLY A 171 -5.34 -0.60 12.42
C GLY A 171 -4.04 -1.08 13.09
N ARG A 172 -4.11 -1.66 14.30
CA ARG A 172 -2.90 -2.11 15.06
C ARG A 172 -2.31 -3.43 14.56
N ARG A 173 -3.15 -4.47 14.43
CA ARG A 173 -2.72 -5.79 13.90
C ARG A 173 -2.23 -5.67 12.45
N SER A 174 -2.93 -4.87 11.64
CA SER A 174 -2.59 -4.67 10.23
C SER A 174 -1.26 -3.95 10.03
N LEU A 175 -0.87 -3.05 10.94
CA LEU A 175 0.45 -2.41 10.89
C LEU A 175 1.57 -3.45 11.03
N VAL A 176 1.47 -4.34 12.02
CA VAL A 176 2.45 -5.43 12.23
C VAL A 176 2.51 -6.36 11.01
N VAL A 177 1.36 -6.68 10.43
CA VAL A 177 1.31 -7.51 9.21
C VAL A 177 1.90 -6.77 8.00
N ALA A 178 1.65 -5.47 7.85
CA ALA A 178 2.21 -4.68 6.77
C ALA A 178 3.74 -4.59 6.87
N GLU A 179 4.28 -4.44 8.09
CA GLU A 179 5.73 -4.51 8.35
C GLU A 179 6.30 -5.88 8.02
N PHE A 180 5.60 -6.95 8.41
CA PHE A 180 5.96 -8.32 8.05
C PHE A 180 6.03 -8.49 6.53
N LEU A 181 4.99 -8.10 5.79
CA LEU A 181 4.96 -8.19 4.33
C LEU A 181 6.08 -7.36 3.69
N GLY A 182 6.33 -6.14 4.18
CA GLY A 182 7.44 -5.30 3.71
C GLY A 182 8.79 -6.01 3.86
N ARG A 183 9.04 -6.64 5.01
CA ARG A 183 10.27 -7.42 5.27
C ARG A 183 10.40 -8.65 4.39
N HIS A 184 9.27 -9.23 3.96
CA HIS A 184 9.20 -10.37 3.05
C HIS A 184 9.21 -9.98 1.55
N GLY A 185 9.53 -8.72 1.24
CA GLY A 185 9.81 -8.26 -0.12
C GLY A 185 8.59 -7.74 -0.88
N PHE A 186 7.48 -7.47 -0.20
CA PHE A 186 6.36 -6.73 -0.79
C PHE A 186 6.72 -5.24 -0.82
N GLY A 187 6.82 -4.68 -2.03
CA GLY A 187 7.35 -3.33 -2.23
C GLY A 187 6.38 -2.19 -1.96
N ASP A 188 5.07 -2.46 -2.07
CA ASP A 188 4.01 -1.47 -1.89
C ASP A 188 2.93 -2.05 -0.97
N VAL A 189 3.11 -1.81 0.33
CA VAL A 189 2.19 -2.25 1.38
C VAL A 189 1.85 -1.04 2.24
N THR A 190 0.57 -0.78 2.40
CA THR A 190 0.06 0.37 3.14
C THR A 190 -0.92 -0.11 4.21
N ASN A 191 -0.76 0.38 5.45
CA ASN A 191 -1.70 0.11 6.53
C ASN A 191 -2.95 0.99 6.40
N VAL A 192 -4.12 0.43 6.68
CA VAL A 192 -5.37 1.19 6.80
C VAL A 192 -5.61 1.53 8.27
N ASP A 193 -5.42 2.80 8.61
CA ASP A 193 -5.59 3.30 9.97
C ASP A 193 -7.06 3.31 10.38
N GLY A 194 -7.32 2.94 11.64
CA GLY A 194 -8.67 2.86 12.19
C GLY A 194 -9.46 1.61 11.77
N GLY A 195 -8.96 0.84 10.80
CA GLY A 195 -9.49 -0.47 10.43
C GLY A 195 -10.95 -0.46 9.97
N ILE A 196 -11.61 -1.61 10.09
CA ILE A 196 -13.02 -1.76 9.72
C ILE A 196 -13.96 -0.96 10.64
N ASP A 197 -13.55 -0.67 11.87
CA ASP A 197 -14.34 0.14 12.81
C ASP A 197 -14.47 1.58 12.29
N ALA A 198 -13.37 2.17 11.84
CA ALA A 198 -13.38 3.48 11.21
C ALA A 198 -14.09 3.45 9.85
N TRP A 199 -13.96 2.36 9.09
CA TRP A 199 -14.63 2.18 7.82
C TRP A 199 -16.16 2.21 7.97
N LYS A 200 -16.68 1.46 8.94
CA LYS A 200 -18.10 1.44 9.29
C LYS A 200 -18.58 2.80 9.78
N ARG A 201 -17.83 3.46 10.67
CA ARG A 201 -18.17 4.81 11.17
C ARG A 201 -18.19 5.86 10.06
N ALA A 202 -17.38 5.69 9.03
CA ALA A 202 -17.35 6.58 7.86
C ALA A 202 -18.52 6.36 6.89
N GLY A 203 -19.41 5.38 7.14
CA GLY A 203 -20.54 5.06 6.27
C GLY A 203 -20.13 4.49 4.92
N LEU A 204 -18.93 3.91 4.83
CA LEU A 204 -18.41 3.30 3.61
C LEU A 204 -19.07 1.94 3.34
N PRO A 205 -19.09 1.46 2.09
CA PRO A 205 -19.74 0.20 1.73
C PRO A 205 -19.17 -1.00 2.50
N VAL A 206 -20.06 -1.81 3.07
CA VAL A 206 -19.75 -3.05 3.79
C VAL A 206 -20.66 -4.17 3.31
N SER A 207 -20.19 -5.40 3.37
CA SER A 207 -20.98 -6.62 3.20
C SER A 207 -21.07 -7.33 4.54
N GLU A 208 -22.29 -7.51 5.02
CA GLU A 208 -22.60 -8.31 6.20
C GLU A 208 -23.08 -9.67 5.70
N ALA A 209 -22.53 -10.77 6.22
CA ALA A 209 -23.28 -12.02 6.18
C ALA A 209 -24.14 -12.03 7.43
N LEU A 210 -25.47 -12.08 7.26
CA LEU A 210 -26.35 -12.38 8.39
C LEU A 210 -25.84 -13.69 9.02
N PRO A 211 -25.57 -13.72 10.33
CA PRO A 211 -25.33 -15.00 11.00
C PRO A 211 -26.54 -15.89 10.71
N GLY A 212 -26.30 -17.17 10.44
CA GLY A 212 -27.38 -18.13 10.26
C GLY A 212 -28.33 -18.08 11.47
N PRO A 213 -29.63 -18.35 11.31
CA PRO A 213 -30.61 -18.30 12.40
C PRO A 213 -30.30 -19.23 13.61
N ASP A 214 -29.24 -20.02 13.52
CA ASP A 214 -28.82 -21.10 14.40
C ASP A 214 -27.46 -20.86 15.11
N GLU A 215 -26.70 -19.81 14.78
CA GLU A 215 -25.45 -19.49 15.49
C GLU A 215 -25.73 -18.84 16.85
N GLY A 216 -25.82 -19.67 17.90
CA GLY A 216 -26.03 -19.24 19.29
C GLY A 216 -27.02 -20.07 20.10
N ARG A 217 -27.71 -21.03 19.46
CA ARG A 217 -28.51 -22.03 20.19
C ARG A 217 -27.61 -23.18 20.62
N LEU A 218 -27.44 -23.36 21.93
CA LEU A 218 -26.83 -24.58 22.47
C LEU A 218 -27.66 -25.78 21.96
N PRO A 219 -27.04 -26.81 21.35
CA PRO A 219 -27.78 -28.01 20.99
C PRO A 219 -28.25 -28.73 22.26
N GLY A 220 -29.58 -28.87 22.43
CA GLY A 220 -30.18 -29.72 23.46
C GLY A 220 -30.64 -29.04 24.76
N SER A 221 -31.13 -27.79 24.71
CA SER A 221 -31.95 -27.22 25.80
C SER A 221 -33.43 -27.61 25.65
#